data_AF-A0A514WU32-F1
#
_entry.id   AF-A0A514WU32-F1
#
_cell.length_a   1.000
_cell.length_b   1.000
_cell.length_c   1.000
_cell.angle_alpha   90.00
_cell.angle_beta   90.00
_cell.angle_gamma   90.00
#
_symmetry.space_group_name_H-M   'P 1'
#
loop_
_entity.id
_entity.type
_entity.pdbx_description
1 polymer ?
#
loop_
_entity_poly.entity_id
_entity_poly.type
_entity_poly.pdbx_seq_one_letter_code
_entity_poly.pdbx_strand_id
1 'polypeptide(L)' 'MSLADANKNLKWDVRLTERNLNVGDLKKDDLQKHLEQLPDLASNVETFTIDGKNSSSADESH' A
#
# COMPACT_ATOMS: atom_id res chain seq x y z
N MET A 1 2.56 -20.67 0.59
CA MET A 1 3.68 -19.74 0.87
C MET A 1 4.68 -20.45 1.76
N SER A 2 5.98 -20.35 1.47
CA SER A 2 7.02 -20.93 2.34
C SER A 2 7.28 -20.01 3.53
N LEU A 3 7.88 -20.55 4.60
CA LEU A 3 8.34 -19.75 5.76
C LEU A 3 9.30 -18.63 5.33
N ALA A 4 10.14 -18.89 4.33
CA ALA A 4 11.09 -17.92 3.79
C ALA A 4 10.37 -16.74 3.10
N ASP A 5 9.26 -17.00 2.41
CA ASP A 5 8.48 -15.95 1.74
C ASP A 5 7.70 -15.11 2.77
N ALA A 6 7.17 -15.74 3.81
CA ALA A 6 6.50 -15.05 4.91
C ALA A 6 7.44 -14.05 5.61
N ASN A 7 8.69 -14.45 5.86
CA ASN A 7 9.69 -13.57 6.48
C ASN A 7 10.09 -12.39 5.58
N LYS A 8 10.15 -12.60 4.26
CA LYS A 8 10.40 -11.50 3.30
C LYS A 8 9.27 -10.47 3.31
N ASN A 9 8.02 -10.92 3.41
CA ASN A 9 6.86 -10.03 3.46
C ASN A 9 6.76 -9.29 4.81
N LEU A 10 7.14 -9.95 5.91
CA LEU A 10 7.12 -9.36 7.25
C LEU A 10 8.09 -8.19 7.41
N LYS A 11 9.18 -8.15 6.61
CA LYS A 11 10.12 -7.01 6.57
C LYS A 11 9.43 -5.69 6.23
N TRP A 12 8.41 -5.75 5.39
CA TRP A 12 7.66 -4.60 4.87
C TRP A 12 6.33 -4.35 5.62
N ASP A 13 6.10 -5.07 6.72
CA ASP A 13 4.91 -4.84 7.55
C ASP A 13 4.96 -3.42 8.13
N VAL A 14 3.91 -2.64 7.87
CA VAL A 14 3.78 -1.24 8.31
C VAL A 14 3.97 -1.12 9.82
N ARG A 15 3.48 -2.09 10.60
CA ARG A 15 3.58 -2.10 12.07
C ARG A 15 5.03 -2.26 12.57
N LEU A 16 5.89 -2.85 11.73
CA LEU A 16 7.29 -3.10 12.04
C LEU A 16 8.24 -2.15 11.33
N THR A 17 7.74 -1.36 10.38
CA THR A 17 8.55 -0.52 9.50
C THR A 17 9.37 0.51 10.29
N GLU A 18 8.73 1.23 11.22
CA GLU A 18 9.44 2.20 12.07
C GLU A 18 10.51 1.53 12.94
N ARG A 19 10.19 0.39 13.55
CA ARG A 19 11.15 -0.38 14.34
C ARG A 19 12.34 -0.83 13.49
N ASN A 20 12.07 -1.39 12.31
CA ASN A 20 13.11 -1.92 11.43
C ASN A 20 14.00 -0.79 10.87
N LEU A 21 13.45 0.40 10.62
CA LEU A 21 14.23 1.59 10.27
C LEU A 21 15.12 2.06 11.43
N ASN A 22 14.58 2.08 12.65
CA ASN A 22 15.31 2.55 13.84
C ASN A 22 16.43 1.59 14.26
N VAL A 23 16.23 0.28 14.09
CA VAL A 23 17.22 -0.77 14.41
C VAL A 23 18.23 -0.97 13.28
N GLY A 24 17.94 -0.47 12.07
CA GLY A 24 18.83 -0.57 10.90
C GLY A 24 18.63 -1.84 10.07
N ASP A 25 17.64 -2.67 10.40
CA ASP A 25 17.22 -3.85 9.62
C ASP A 25 16.60 -3.48 8.27
N LEU A 26 16.14 -2.22 8.13
CA LEU A 26 15.65 -1.64 6.89
C LEU A 26 16.35 -0.31 6.61
N LYS A 27 16.85 -0.12 5.39
CA LYS A 27 17.40 1.16 4.94
C LYS A 27 16.30 2.02 4.34
N LYS A 28 16.41 3.34 4.52
CA LYS A 28 15.47 4.32 3.95
C LYS A 28 15.39 4.21 2.41
N ASP A 29 16.53 4.03 1.76
CA ASP A 29 16.60 3.91 0.29
C ASP A 29 15.90 2.64 -0.22
N ASP A 30 15.99 1.53 0.54
CA ASP A 30 15.33 0.27 0.19
C ASP A 30 13.81 0.37 0.36
N LEU A 31 13.36 1.08 1.40
CA LEU A 31 11.95 1.39 1.62
C LEU A 31 11.40 2.26 0.48
N GLN A 32 12.13 3.30 0.09
CA GLN A 32 11.70 4.18 -0.99
C GLN A 32 11.56 3.42 -2.32
N LYS A 33 12.56 2.61 -2.69
CA LYS A 33 12.48 1.76 -3.89
C LYS A 33 11.30 0.78 -3.85
N HIS A 34 11.00 0.23 -2.67
CA HIS A 34 9.86 -0.66 -2.51
C HIS A 34 8.52 0.08 -2.72
N LEU A 35 8.38 1.28 -2.16
CA LEU A 35 7.19 2.12 -2.34
C LEU A 35 6.99 2.54 -3.80
N GLU A 36 8.08 2.89 -4.51
CA GLU A 36 8.03 3.25 -5.94
C GLU A 36 7.63 2.08 -6.85
N GLN A 37 7.82 0.84 -6.41
CA GLN A 37 7.39 -0.36 -7.14
C GLN A 37 5.92 -0.71 -6.92
N LEU A 38 5.26 -0.12 -5.92
CA LEU A 38 3.86 -0.40 -5.65
C LEU A 38 2.99 0.27 -6.72
N PRO A 39 2.01 -0.45 -7.30
CA PRO A 39 1.09 0.16 -8.25
C PRO A 39 0.27 1.25 -7.55
N ASP A 40 0.02 2.34 -8.25
CA ASP A 40 -0.94 3.34 -7.78
C ASP A 40 -2.35 2.74 -7.82
N LEU A 41 -2.96 2.60 -6.64
CA LEU A 41 -4.30 2.07 -6.48
C LEU A 41 -5.34 3.18 -6.29
N ALA A 42 -4.95 4.46 -6.25
CA ALA A 42 -5.86 5.57 -5.97
C ALA A 42 -7.04 5.62 -6.96
N SER A 43 -6.79 5.28 -8.23
CA SER A 43 -7.82 5.24 -9.28
C SER A 43 -8.74 4.02 -9.22
N ASN A 44 -8.38 2.98 -8.47
CA ASN A 44 -9.11 1.71 -8.39
C ASN A 44 -9.98 1.60 -7.12
N VAL A 45 -10.03 2.64 -6.29
CA VAL A 45 -10.79 2.64 -5.05
C VAL A 45 -12.17 3.25 -5.29
N GLU A 46 -13.23 2.53 -4.88
CA GLU A 46 -14.58 3.08 -4.85
C GLU A 46 -14.64 4.26 -3.86
N THR A 47 -15.03 5.43 -4.35
CA THR A 47 -15.25 6.59 -3.49
C THR A 47 -16.57 6.41 -2.74
N PHE A 48 -16.52 6.08 -1.45
CA PHE A 48 -17.71 6.08 -0.61
C PHE A 48 -17.88 7.47 0.02
N THR A 49 -19.09 8.02 -0.04
CA THR A 49 -19.46 9.21 0.72
C THR A 49 -20.08 8.78 2.05
N ILE A 50 -19.76 9.50 3.13
CA ILE A 50 -20.23 9.19 4.51
C ILE A 50 -21.77 9.17 4.61
N ASP A 51 -22.47 9.77 3.64
CA ASP A 51 -23.93 9.84 3.58
C ASP A 51 -24.59 8.70 2.77
N GLY A 52 -23.85 7.64 2.43
CA GLY A 52 -24.41 6.45 1.78
C GLY A 52 -24.94 6.67 0.36
N LYS A 53 -24.64 7.83 -0.25
CA LYS A 53 -24.95 8.10 -1.66
C LYS A 53 -23.73 7.76 -2.49
N ASN A 54 -23.74 6.58 -3.11
CA ASN A 54 -22.79 6.27 -4.18
C ASN A 54 -23.00 7.30 -5.29
N SER A 55 -22.03 8.15 -5.56
CA SER A 55 -22.02 9.00 -6.75
C SER A 55 -21.57 8.14 -7.95
N SER A 56 -22.39 7.17 -8.35
CA SER A 56 -22.27 6.57 -9.68
C SER A 56 -22.92 7.50 -10.69
N SER A 57 -22.28 8.64 -10.95
CA SER A 57 -22.56 9.40 -12.16
C SER A 57 -21.93 8.62 -13.31
N ALA A 58 -22.73 7.77 -13.94
CA ALA A 58 -22.47 7.31 -15.28
C ALA A 58 -22.40 8.56 -16.18
N ASP A 59 -21.19 8.99 -16.53
CA ASP A 59 -20.96 9.93 -17.61
C ASP A 59 -20.46 9.13 -18.83
N GLU A 60 -21.40 8.40 -19.43
CA GLU A 60 -21.36 8.14 -20.87
C GLU A 60 -22.17 9.25 -21.55
N SER A 61 -21.52 10.31 -22.03
CA SER A 61 -22.02 11.06 -23.19
C SER A 61 -20.94 11.92 -23.87
N HIS A 62 -20.57 11.47 -25.09
CA HIS A 62 -19.79 12.10 -26.17
C HIS A 62 -18.26 12.02 -26.17
#